data_AF-A0A9D5UNI5-F1
#
_entry.id   AF-A0A9D5UNI5-F1
#
_cell.length_a   1.000
_cell.length_b   1.000
_cell.length_c   1.000
_cell.angle_alpha   90.00
_cell.angle_beta   90.00
_cell.angle_gamma   90.00
#
_symmetry.space_group_name_H-M   'P 1'
#
loop_
_entity.id
_entity.type
_entity.pdbx_description
1 polymer ?
#
loop_
_entity_poly.entity_id
_entity_poly.type
_entity_poly.pdbx_seq_one_letter_code
_entity_poly.pdbx_strand_id
1 'polypeptide(L)'
;MGMAWIKDLKVGARLFSAFALLLFLMVVVGWVGITNMGALDDADTKLYEMELQGVSMIKEVNIDVLEIVRVQLNALLTNSDEQRQSYAKRNGEGHAHLQSHLNMAKKNILYGTW
;
A
#
# COMPACT_ATOMS: atom_id res chain seq x y z
N MET A 1 -4.41 -49.41 -23.15
CA MET A 1 -3.29 -49.58 -24.10
C MET A 1 -2.05 -48.92 -23.49
N GLY A 2 -1.22 -49.70 -22.81
CA GLY A 2 -0.06 -49.19 -22.05
C GLY A 2 1.17 -48.99 -22.93
N MET A 3 2.00 -48.01 -22.55
CA MET A 3 3.24 -47.48 -23.15
C MET A 3 4.29 -48.49 -23.67
N ALA A 4 3.92 -49.39 -24.60
CA ALA A 4 4.85 -50.35 -25.21
C ALA A 4 5.99 -49.64 -25.96
N TRP A 5 5.69 -48.51 -26.59
CA TRP A 5 6.66 -47.67 -27.30
C TRP A 5 7.79 -47.10 -26.42
N ILE A 6 7.59 -46.94 -25.11
CA ILE A 6 8.63 -46.47 -24.17
C ILE A 6 9.50 -47.65 -23.71
N LYS A 7 8.97 -48.88 -23.75
CA LYS A 7 9.67 -50.09 -23.33
C LYS A 7 10.81 -50.46 -24.28
N ASP A 8 10.66 -50.16 -25.56
CA ASP A 8 11.62 -50.48 -26.62
C ASP A 8 12.74 -49.42 -26.81
N LEU A 9 12.71 -48.31 -26.06
CA LEU A 9 13.76 -47.30 -26.05
C LEU A 9 14.96 -47.75 -25.19
N LYS A 10 16.19 -47.48 -25.68
CA LYS A 10 17.43 -47.65 -24.88
C LYS A 10 17.29 -46.93 -23.54
N VAL A 11 17.78 -47.54 -22.46
CA VAL A 11 17.65 -47.05 -21.07
C VAL A 11 18.01 -45.56 -20.94
N GLY A 12 19.06 -45.10 -21.64
CA GLY A 12 19.45 -43.69 -21.67
C GLY A 12 18.40 -42.74 -22.27
N ALA A 13 17.72 -43.14 -23.35
CA ALA A 13 16.66 -42.33 -23.97
C ALA A 13 15.40 -42.25 -23.10
N ARG A 14 15.06 -43.32 -22.37
CA ARG A 14 13.95 -43.30 -21.39
C ARG A 14 14.23 -42.32 -20.25
N LEU A 15 15.44 -42.35 -19.69
CA LEU A 15 15.84 -41.44 -18.61
C LEU A 15 15.84 -39.97 -19.07
N PHE A 16 16.37 -39.70 -20.27
CA PHE A 16 16.40 -38.35 -20.84
C PHE A 16 14.98 -37.83 -21.12
N SER A 17 14.07 -38.68 -21.59
CA SER A 17 12.68 -38.30 -21.84
C SER A 17 11.92 -37.91 -20.57
N ALA A 18 12.15 -38.63 -19.46
CA ALA A 18 11.56 -38.29 -18.17
C ALA A 18 12.10 -36.95 -17.64
N PHE A 19 13.40 -36.71 -17.82
CA PHE A 19 14.02 -35.44 -17.43
C PHE A 19 13.53 -34.27 -18.29
N ALA A 20 13.41 -34.46 -19.60
CA ALA A 20 12.87 -33.46 -20.52
C ALA A 20 11.41 -33.12 -20.20
N LEU A 21 10.60 -34.12 -19.84
CA LEU A 21 9.22 -33.89 -19.41
C LEU A 21 9.17 -33.07 -18.11
N LEU A 22 10.04 -33.36 -17.14
CA LEU A 22 10.13 -32.58 -15.91
C LEU A 22 10.53 -31.12 -16.19
N LEU A 23 11.54 -30.90 -17.04
CA LEU A 23 11.96 -29.56 -17.44
C LEU A 23 10.83 -28.80 -18.14
N PHE A 24 10.08 -29.48 -19.02
CA PHE A 24 8.93 -28.89 -19.68
C PHE A 24 7.86 -28.42 -18.67
N LEU A 25 7.56 -29.25 -17.66
CA LEU A 25 6.64 -28.86 -16.59
C LEU A 25 7.16 -27.65 -15.78
N MET A 26 8.47 -27.60 -15.49
CA MET A 26 9.06 -26.43 -14.83
C MET A 26 8.92 -25.15 -15.65
N VAL A 27 9.12 -25.23 -16.97
CA VAL A 27 8.94 -24.08 -17.88
C VAL A 27 7.49 -23.61 -17.88
N VAL A 28 6.51 -24.53 -17.94
CA VAL A 28 5.08 -24.19 -17.91
C VAL A 28 4.70 -23.52 -16.58
N VAL A 29 5.15 -24.08 -15.45
CA VAL A 29 4.86 -23.50 -14.13
C VAL A 29 5.54 -22.14 -13.97
N GLY A 30 6.80 -22.00 -14.40
CA GLY A 30 7.51 -20.72 -14.38
C GLY A 30 6.84 -19.67 -15.27
N TRP A 31 6.38 -20.07 -16.46
CA TRP A 31 5.63 -19.19 -17.36
C TRP A 31 4.34 -18.69 -16.71
N VAL A 32 3.52 -19.58 -16.15
CA VAL A 32 2.28 -19.22 -15.45
C VAL A 32 2.57 -18.30 -14.25
N GLY A 33 3.64 -18.56 -13.50
CA GLY A 33 4.09 -17.72 -12.39
C GLY A 33 4.43 -16.29 -12.85
N ILE A 34 5.25 -16.17 -13.90
CA ILE A 34 5.67 -14.87 -14.44
C ILE A 34 4.49 -14.12 -15.07
N THR A 35 3.60 -14.79 -15.80
CA THR A 35 2.44 -14.12 -16.41
C THR A 35 1.43 -13.64 -15.38
N ASN A 36 1.34 -14.30 -14.23
CA ASN A 36 0.44 -13.90 -13.15
C ASN A 36 1.08 -12.91 -12.16
N MET A 37 2.39 -12.65 -12.26
CA MET A 37 3.06 -11.63 -11.41
C MET A 37 2.50 -10.22 -11.63
N GLY A 38 1.99 -9.89 -12.82
CA GLY A 38 1.39 -8.57 -13.07
C GLY A 38 0.17 -8.28 -12.19
N ALA A 39 -0.65 -9.29 -11.89
CA ALA A 39 -1.80 -9.12 -10.98
C ALA A 39 -1.37 -8.99 -9.51
N LEU A 40 -0.19 -9.50 -9.16
CA LEU A 40 0.39 -9.39 -7.81
C LEU A 40 1.05 -8.02 -7.63
N ASP A 41 1.73 -7.52 -8.67
CA ASP A 41 2.35 -6.19 -8.70
C ASP A 41 1.32 -5.07 -8.53
N ASP A 42 0.17 -5.19 -9.21
CA ASP A 42 -0.95 -4.25 -9.06
C ASP A 42 -1.56 -4.31 -7.64
N ALA A 43 -1.62 -5.51 -7.04
CA ALA A 43 -2.16 -5.71 -5.70
C ALA A 43 -1.21 -5.16 -4.62
N ASP A 44 0.10 -5.37 -4.76
CA ASP A 44 1.12 -4.85 -3.86
C ASP A 44 1.26 -3.32 -3.97
N THR A 45 1.18 -2.78 -5.19
CA THR A 45 1.17 -1.34 -5.45
C THR A 45 -0.06 -0.70 -4.79
N LYS A 46 -1.25 -1.29 -5.00
CA LYS A 46 -2.48 -0.82 -4.36
C LYS A 46 -2.43 -0.92 -2.84
N LEU A 47 -1.85 -1.98 -2.28
CA LEU A 47 -1.70 -2.14 -0.84
C LEU A 47 -0.76 -1.06 -0.27
N TYR A 48 0.38 -0.81 -0.92
CA TYR A 48 1.34 0.22 -0.52
C TYR A 48 0.72 1.62 -0.59
N GLU A 49 0.07 1.96 -1.70
CA GLU A 49 -0.48 3.30 -1.91
C GLU A 49 -1.74 3.55 -1.07
N MET A 50 -2.68 2.59 -1.01
CA MET A 50 -3.90 2.77 -0.23
C MET A 50 -3.67 2.64 1.27
N GLU A 51 -2.94 1.62 1.73
CA GLU A 51 -2.82 1.38 3.17
C GLU A 51 -1.73 2.20 3.83
N LEU A 52 -0.60 2.49 3.18
CA LEU A 52 0.47 3.25 3.84
C LEU A 52 0.31 4.75 3.62
N GLN A 53 0.06 5.21 2.40
CA GLN A 53 -0.05 6.65 2.15
C GLN A 53 -1.42 7.21 2.55
N GLY A 54 -2.50 6.52 2.21
CA GLY A 54 -3.86 6.93 2.57
C GLY A 54 -4.07 7.00 4.09
N VAL A 55 -3.68 5.95 4.82
CA VAL A 55 -3.81 5.91 6.29
C VAL A 55 -2.86 6.91 6.95
N SER A 56 -1.66 7.11 6.42
CA SER A 56 -0.72 8.13 6.93
C SER A 56 -1.32 9.54 6.85
N MET A 57 -1.93 9.91 5.72
CA MET A 57 -2.56 11.23 5.57
C MET A 57 -3.75 11.43 6.52
N ILE A 58 -4.58 10.40 6.72
CA ILE A 58 -5.71 10.46 7.66
C ILE A 58 -5.19 10.60 9.11
N LYS A 59 -4.08 9.95 9.44
CA LYS A 59 -3.44 10.06 10.76
C LYS A 59 -2.98 11.50 11.01
N GLU A 60 -2.32 12.14 10.05
CA GLU A 60 -1.86 13.54 10.19
C GLU A 60 -3.04 14.50 10.40
N VAL A 61 -4.13 14.34 9.63
CA VAL A 61 -5.36 15.12 9.81
C VAL A 61 -5.96 14.95 11.21
N ASN A 62 -5.95 13.72 11.75
CA ASN A 62 -6.44 13.45 13.11
C ASN A 62 -5.57 14.16 14.17
N ILE A 63 -4.24 14.12 14.02
CA ILE A 63 -3.31 14.80 14.91
C ILE A 63 -3.60 16.32 14.93
N ASP A 64 -3.74 16.94 13.77
CA ASP A 64 -4.04 18.38 13.68
C ASP A 64 -5.36 18.74 14.36
N VAL A 65 -6.43 17.98 14.10
CA VAL A 65 -7.75 18.19 14.73
C VAL A 65 -7.64 18.06 16.25
N LEU A 66 -6.92 17.05 16.74
CA LEU A 66 -6.74 16.85 18.17
C LEU A 66 -5.94 18.00 18.81
N GLU A 67 -4.92 18.53 18.13
CA GLU A 67 -4.19 19.70 18.60
C GLU A 67 -5.09 20.93 18.66
N ILE A 68 -5.88 21.21 17.62
CA ILE A 68 -6.85 22.30 17.57
C ILE A 68 -7.81 22.22 18.76
N VAL A 69 -8.40 21.05 19.01
CA VAL A 69 -9.32 20.84 20.14
C VAL A 69 -8.62 21.10 21.48
N ARG A 70 -7.39 20.61 21.66
CA ARG A 70 -6.61 20.86 22.89
C ARG A 70 -6.33 22.34 23.09
N VAL A 71 -5.96 23.06 22.04
CA VAL A 71 -5.70 24.51 22.10
C VAL A 71 -6.96 25.28 22.45
N GLN A 72 -8.10 24.93 21.86
CA GLN A 72 -9.39 25.54 22.17
C GLN A 72 -9.81 25.30 23.62
N LEU A 73 -9.68 24.07 24.11
CA LEU A 73 -9.96 23.75 25.51
C LEU A 73 -9.05 24.55 26.45
N ASN A 74 -7.75 24.62 26.16
CA ASN A 74 -6.81 25.41 26.98
C ASN A 74 -7.13 26.93 26.93
N ALA A 75 -7.60 27.45 25.80
CA ALA A 75 -8.06 28.83 25.69
C ALA A 75 -9.28 29.12 26.57
N LEU A 76 -10.19 28.15 26.71
CA LEU A 76 -11.37 28.25 27.58
C LEU A 76 -11.02 28.11 29.06
N LEU A 77 -10.02 27.29 29.38
CA LEU A 77 -9.62 27.00 30.76
C LEU A 77 -8.65 28.03 31.35
N THR A 78 -8.00 28.87 30.54
CA THR A 78 -7.06 29.87 31.04
C THR A 78 -7.78 31.11 31.61
N ASN A 79 -7.27 31.58 32.75
CA ASN A 79 -7.71 32.81 33.43
C ASN A 79 -6.85 34.03 33.07
N SER A 80 -5.84 33.86 32.20
CA SER A 80 -4.97 34.95 31.74
C SER A 80 -5.34 35.35 30.31
N ASP A 81 -5.64 36.63 30.10
CA ASP A 81 -5.94 37.18 28.77
C ASP A 81 -4.75 37.06 27.81
N GLU A 82 -3.53 37.15 28.34
CA GLU A 82 -2.28 37.01 27.58
C GLU A 82 -2.10 35.57 27.06
N GLN A 83 -2.39 34.57 27.90
CA GLN A 83 -2.41 33.17 27.48
C GLN A 83 -3.55 32.87 26.51
N ARG A 84 -4.72 33.50 26.70
CA ARG A 84 -5.87 33.35 25.82
C ARG A 84 -5.58 33.85 24.40
N GLN A 85 -4.87 34.98 24.26
CA GLN A 85 -4.39 35.45 22.95
C GLN A 85 -3.37 34.49 22.32
N SER A 86 -2.45 33.93 23.11
CA SER A 86 -1.49 32.94 22.62
C SER A 86 -2.18 31.69 22.08
N TYR A 87 -3.19 31.16 22.78
CA TYR A 87 -3.98 30.04 22.28
C TYR A 87 -4.82 30.40 21.05
N ALA A 88 -5.38 31.61 20.97
CA ALA A 88 -6.10 32.06 19.79
C ALA A 88 -5.20 32.10 18.54
N LYS A 89 -3.94 32.55 18.69
CA LYS A 89 -2.94 32.51 17.61
C LYS A 89 -2.61 31.08 17.19
N ARG A 90 -2.32 30.20 18.15
CA ARG A 90 -2.04 28.77 17.89
C ARG A 90 -3.22 28.04 17.25
N ASN A 91 -4.45 28.41 17.59
CA ASN A 91 -5.64 27.85 16.96
C ASN A 91 -5.72 28.23 15.48
N GLY A 92 -5.38 29.48 15.13
CA GLY A 92 -5.29 29.92 13.74
C GLY A 92 -4.20 29.18 12.95
N GLU A 93 -3.03 29.00 13.55
CA GLU A 93 -1.92 28.24 12.96
C GLU A 93 -2.30 26.75 12.75
N GLY A 94 -2.95 26.13 13.73
CA GLY A 94 -3.45 24.75 13.63
C GLY A 94 -4.47 24.57 12.51
N HIS A 95 -5.40 25.52 12.34
CA HIS A 95 -6.35 25.50 11.22
C HIS A 95 -5.67 25.65 9.85
N ALA A 96 -4.59 26.43 9.73
CA ALA A 96 -3.83 26.53 8.49
C ALA A 96 -3.10 25.21 8.16
N HIS A 97 -2.54 24.56 9.18
CA HIS A 97 -1.88 23.26 9.04
C HIS A 97 -2.87 22.17 8.60
N LEU A 98 -4.02 22.10 9.28
CA LEU A 98 -5.11 21.19 8.94
C LEU A 98 -5.60 21.41 7.50
N GLN A 99 -5.77 22.66 7.05
CA GLN A 99 -6.17 22.92 5.67
C GLN A 99 -5.12 22.45 4.66
N SER A 100 -3.83 22.63 4.96
CA SER A 100 -2.74 22.12 4.12
C SER A 100 -2.79 20.61 3.99
N HIS A 101 -2.86 19.89 5.12
CA HIS A 101 -2.96 18.43 5.16
C HIS A 101 -4.23 17.89 4.50
N LEU A 102 -5.37 18.55 4.71
CA LEU A 102 -6.63 18.21 4.02
C LEU A 102 -6.53 18.44 2.52
N ASN A 103 -5.88 19.50 2.05
CA ASN A 103 -5.69 19.75 0.63
C ASN A 103 -4.77 18.71 -0.02
N MET A 104 -3.70 18.30 0.67
CA MET A 104 -2.83 17.22 0.21
C MET A 104 -3.56 15.87 0.16
N ALA A 105 -4.30 15.53 1.22
CA ALA A 105 -5.12 14.32 1.27
C ALA A 105 -6.18 14.32 0.18
N LYS A 106 -6.90 15.43 0.02
CA LYS A 106 -7.92 15.60 -1.01
C LYS A 106 -7.33 15.52 -2.41
N LYS A 107 -6.14 16.08 -2.64
CA LYS A 107 -5.47 16.01 -3.95
C LYS A 107 -5.13 14.56 -4.30
N ASN A 108 -4.56 13.81 -3.37
CA ASN A 108 -4.15 12.43 -3.61
C ASN A 108 -5.34 11.46 -3.68
N ILE A 109 -6.42 11.71 -2.93
CA ILE A 109 -7.63 10.88 -2.95
C ILE A 109 -8.55 11.20 -4.16
N LEU A 110 -8.69 12.48 -4.55
CA LEU A 110 -9.61 12.89 -5.63
C LEU A 110 -8.96 13.00 -7.01
N TYR A 111 -7.68 13.38 -7.09
CA TYR A 111 -6.92 13.42 -8.34
C TYR A 111 -5.90 12.29 -8.38
N GLY A 112 -6.12 11.23 -7.58
CA GLY A 112 -5.39 9.99 -7.66
C GLY A 112 -5.39 9.51 -9.11
N THR A 113 -4.27 9.83 -9.77
CA THR A 113 -3.68 9.09 -10.86
C THR A 113 -3.58 7.65 -10.37
N TRP A 114 -4.52 6.82 -10.84
CA TRP A 114 -4.36 5.38 -10.89
C TRP A 114 -3.44 5.05 -12.06
#